data_AF-A0A932BQ49-F1
#
_entry.id   AF-A0A932BQ49-F1
#
_cell.length_a   1.000
_cell.length_b   1.000
_cell.length_c   1.000
_cell.angle_alpha   90.00
_cell.angle_beta   90.00
_cell.angle_gamma   90.00
#
_symmetry.space_group_name_H-M   'P 1'
#
loop_
_entity.id
_entity.type
_entity.pdbx_description
1 polymer ?
#
loop_
_entity_poly.entity_id
_entity_poly.type
_entity_poly.pdbx_seq_one_letter_code
_entity_poly.pdbx_strand_id
1 'polypeptide(L)' 'MAEKVKKQNSIQRYLNETSGELRKVSWPSWSEARQLTILVIIVMVGMGLLLGLVDLLGTKLMDLALGI' A
#
# COMPACT_ATOMS: atom_id res chain seq x y z
N MET A 1 -44.35 -3.49 30.90
CA MET A 1 -43.23 -2.58 30.57
C MET A 1 -42.82 -2.91 29.14
N ALA A 2 -43.12 -2.06 28.17
CA ALA A 2 -42.88 -2.35 26.76
C ALA A 2 -41.40 -2.09 26.42
N GLU A 3 -40.65 -3.17 26.15
CA GLU A 3 -39.27 -3.11 25.69
C GLU A 3 -39.25 -2.53 24.27
N LYS A 4 -38.77 -1.28 24.13
CA LYS A 4 -38.58 -0.65 22.82
C LYS A 4 -37.37 -1.30 22.14
N VAL A 5 -37.60 -2.30 21.32
CA VAL A 5 -36.59 -2.86 20.40
C VAL A 5 -36.11 -1.73 19.51
N LYS A 6 -34.89 -1.24 19.79
CA LYS A 6 -34.25 -0.14 19.08
C LYS A 6 -33.95 -0.61 17.65
N LYS A 7 -34.74 -0.14 16.69
CA LYS A 7 -34.57 -0.43 15.25
C LYS A 7 -33.14 -0.05 14.85
N GLN A 8 -32.28 -1.03 14.57
CA GLN A 8 -30.90 -0.78 14.16
C GLN A 8 -30.90 0.03 12.85
N ASN A 9 -30.22 1.17 12.85
CA ASN A 9 -30.04 1.98 11.64
C ASN A 9 -29.23 1.18 10.60
N SER A 10 -29.58 1.30 9.32
CA SER A 10 -28.88 0.63 8.19
C SER A 10 -27.35 0.77 8.26
N ILE A 11 -26.87 1.96 8.64
CA ILE A 11 -25.44 2.26 8.80
C ILE A 11 -24.82 1.49 9.98
N GLN A 12 -25.53 1.34 11.11
CA GLN A 12 -25.04 0.54 12.24
C GLN A 12 -24.96 -0.94 11.90
N ARG A 13 -25.93 -1.44 11.12
CA ARG A 13 -25.90 -2.81 10.60
C ARG A 13 -24.69 -3.02 9.68
N TYR A 14 -24.46 -2.12 8.74
CA TYR A 14 -23.31 -2.17 7.83
C TYR A 14 -21.95 -2.12 8.53
N LEU A 15 -21.80 -1.25 9.55
CA LEU A 15 -20.58 -1.17 10.35
C LEU A 15 -20.35 -2.45 11.20
N ASN A 16 -21.42 -3.02 11.76
CA ASN A 16 -21.34 -4.28 12.49
C ASN A 16 -20.97 -5.45 11.57
N GLU A 17 -21.54 -5.52 10.36
CA GLU A 17 -21.20 -6.51 9.35
C GLU A 17 -19.74 -6.35 8.92
N THR A 18 -19.30 -5.12 8.61
CA THR A 18 -17.91 -4.83 8.20
C THR A 18 -16.91 -5.14 9.31
N SER A 19 -17.22 -4.81 10.57
CA SER A 19 -16.35 -5.16 11.71
C SER A 19 -16.26 -6.67 11.95
N GLY A 20 -17.30 -7.43 11.61
CA GLY A 20 -17.28 -8.89 11.63
C GLY A 20 -16.26 -9.44 10.62
N GLU A 21 -16.23 -8.88 9.42
CA GLU A 21 -15.37 -9.40 8.35
C GLU A 21 -13.93 -8.90 8.46
N LEU A 22 -13.72 -7.69 8.99
CA LEU A 22 -12.39 -7.18 9.32
C LEU A 22 -11.67 -8.04 10.37
N ARG A 23 -12.40 -8.78 11.22
CA ARG A 23 -11.81 -9.75 12.17
C ARG A 23 -11.30 -11.02 11.51
N LYS A 24 -11.78 -11.36 10.30
CA LYS A 24 -11.28 -12.49 9.50
C LYS A 24 -9.99 -12.16 8.77
N VAL A 25 -9.63 -10.87 8.69
CA VAL A 25 -8.39 -10.42 8.06
C VAL A 25 -7.21 -10.71 8.99
N SER A 26 -6.23 -11.44 8.48
CA SER A 26 -4.95 -11.66 9.14
C SER A 26 -4.11 -10.39 9.02
N TRP A 27 -4.25 -9.49 10.00
CA TRP A 27 -3.38 -8.33 10.10
C TRP A 27 -1.96 -8.77 10.49
N PRO A 28 -0.93 -8.26 9.81
CA PRO A 28 0.45 -8.63 10.11
C PRO A 28 0.83 -8.17 11.52
N SER A 29 1.75 -8.91 12.15
CA SER A 29 2.37 -8.46 13.40
C SER A 29 3.22 -7.21 13.15
N TRP A 30 3.43 -6.38 14.19
CA TRP A 30 4.29 -5.19 14.07
C TRP A 30 5.70 -5.49 13.53
N SER A 31 6.25 -6.65 13.90
CA SER A 31 7.53 -7.13 13.38
C SER A 31 7.47 -7.49 11.90
N GLU A 32 6.39 -8.13 11.45
CA GLU A 32 6.18 -8.55 10.07
C GLU A 32 5.93 -7.35 9.17
N ALA A 33 5.09 -6.40 9.60
CA ALA A 33 4.86 -5.15 8.89
C ALA A 33 6.18 -4.41 8.64
N ARG A 34 7.06 -4.32 9.64
CA ARG A 34 8.36 -3.68 9.51
C ARG A 34 9.28 -4.42 8.52
N GLN A 35 9.30 -5.75 8.54
CA GLN A 35 10.09 -6.54 7.59
C GLN A 35 9.61 -6.33 6.16
N LEU A 36 8.29 -6.36 5.93
CA LEU A 36 7.69 -6.10 4.63
C LEU A 36 7.99 -4.67 4.16
N THR A 37 7.88 -3.67 5.03
CA THR A 37 8.23 -2.28 4.69
C THR A 37 9.70 -2.14 4.30
N ILE A 38 10.63 -2.76 5.04
CA ILE A 38 12.06 -2.72 4.71
C ILE A 38 12.32 -3.36 3.35
N LEU A 39 11.69 -4.50 3.05
CA LEU A 39 11.81 -5.15 1.75
C LEU A 39 11.35 -4.23 0.61
N VAL A 40 10.17 -3.61 0.78
CA VAL A 40 9.63 -2.67 -0.22
C VAL A 40 10.55 -1.47 -0.42
N ILE A 41 11.11 -0.91 0.65
CA ILE A 41 12.09 0.18 0.57
C ILE A 41 13.31 -0.24 -0.25
N ILE A 42 13.87 -1.43 0.02
CA ILE A 42 15.02 -1.95 -0.72
C ILE A 42 14.70 -2.06 -2.22
N VAL A 43 13.54 -2.65 -2.55
CA VAL A 43 13.11 -2.81 -3.95
C VAL A 43 12.89 -1.46 -4.63
N MET A 44 12.25 -0.51 -3.96
CA MET A 44 12.01 0.83 -4.51
C MET A 44 13.32 1.59 -4.75
N VAL A 45 14.26 1.53 -3.82
CA VAL A 45 15.60 2.14 -3.98
C VAL A 45 16.35 1.48 -5.13
N GLY A 46 16.33 0.14 -5.21
CA GLY A 46 16.94 -0.60 -6.30
C GLY A 46 16.36 -0.24 -7.67
N MET A 47 15.02 -0.16 -7.76
CA MET A 47 14.33 0.24 -8.99
C MET A 47 14.65 1.68 -9.38
N GLY A 48 14.65 2.61 -8.41
CA GLY A 48 15.00 4.01 -8.66
C GLY A 48 16.43 4.19 -9.15
N LEU A 49 17.39 3.45 -8.59
CA LEU A 49 18.78 3.45 -9.06
C LEU A 49 18.90 2.85 -10.46
N LEU A 50 18.20 1.75 -10.74
CA LEU A 50 18.21 1.12 -12.06
C LEU A 50 17.66 2.06 -13.13
N LEU A 51 16.47 2.62 -12.89
CA LEU A 51 15.84 3.56 -13.82
C LEU A 51 16.71 4.80 -14.00
N GLY A 52 17.17 5.41 -12.90
CA GLY A 52 18.03 6.58 -12.96
C GLY A 52 19.34 6.32 -13.72
N LEU A 53 19.95 5.14 -13.58
CA LEU A 53 21.14 4.78 -14.35
C LEU A 53 20.81 4.66 -15.84
N VAL A 54 19.71 3.99 -16.19
CA VAL A 54 19.27 3.84 -17.58
C VAL A 54 18.96 5.21 -18.19
N ASP A 55 18.29 6.09 -17.46
CA ASP A 55 18.00 7.45 -17.89
C ASP A 55 19.28 8.25 -18.13
N LEU A 56 20.24 8.21 -17.20
CA LEU A 56 21.54 8.89 -17.34
C LEU A 56 22.34 8.39 -18.55
N LEU A 57 22.35 7.07 -18.78
CA LEU A 57 22.99 6.49 -19.96
C LEU A 57 22.25 6.93 -21.24
N GLY A 58 20.93 6.92 -21.21
CA GLY A 58 20.09 7.38 -22.30
C GLY A 58 20.36 8.85 -22.66
N THR A 59 20.41 9.75 -21.68
CA THR A 59 20.72 11.17 -21.90
C THR A 59 22.11 11.34 -22.51
N LYS A 60 23.14 10.69 -21.97
CA LYS A 60 24.50 10.79 -22.51
C LYS A 60 24.61 10.26 -23.94
N LEU A 61 23.91 9.18 -24.26
CA LEU A 61 23.86 8.64 -25.61
C LEU A 61 23.14 9.60 -26.57
N MET A 62 22.08 10.25 -26.12
CA MET A 62 21.35 11.24 -26.91
C MET A 62 22.16 12.52 -27.12
N ASP A 63 22.86 13.03 -26.10
CA ASP A 63 23.77 14.17 -26.22
C ASP A 63 24.84 13.88 -27.28
N LEU A 64 25.48 12.71 -27.18
CA LEU A 64 26.47 12.24 -28.15
C LEU A 64 25.89 12.09 -29.57
N ALA A 65 24.67 11.57 -29.70
CA ALA A 65 24.01 11.34 -30.99
C ALA A 65 23.56 12.65 -31.66
N LEU A 66 23.10 13.62 -30.87
CA LEU A 66 22.72 14.96 -31.32
C LEU A 66 23.95 15.87 -31.54
N GLY A 67 25.13 15.43 -31.09
CA GLY A 67 26.39 16.14 -31.27
C GLY A 67 26.50 17.39 -30.39
N ILE A 68 25.77 17.43 -29.26
CA ILE A 68 25.79 18.49 -28.25
C ILE A 68 26.70 18.07 -27.08
#